data_AF-A0A8D0A1N3-F1
#
_entry.id   AF-A0A8D0A1N3-F1
#
_cell.length_a   1.000
_cell.length_b   1.000
_cell.length_c   1.000
_cell.angle_alpha   90.00
_cell.angle_beta   90.00
_cell.angle_gamma   90.00
#
_symmetry.space_group_name_H-M   'P 1'
#
loop_
_entity.id
_entity.type
_entity.pdbx_description
1 polymer ?
#
loop_
_entity_poly.entity_id
_entity_poly.type
_entity_poly.pdbx_seq_one_letter_code
_entity_poly.pdbx_strand_id
1 'polypeptide(L)'
;MDNVVTVYELLEEMLDNGFPLATESNVLKEMIRPPTILRSVVNTLTGGSNVGDTLPTGQLSNIPWRRAGVKYTNNEAYFDVIEEIDGNYTYDLATKVLVWDIGKLNPQKLPNLRGSLSLQAGAPKPEDNPSLNIDLKIQQVAISGLKVSRLDMYGEKYKPFKGVKYLTKAGKFQVRT
;
A
#
# COMPACT_ATOMS: atom_id res chain seq x y z
N MET A 1 0.37 -3.74 -25.97
CA MET A 1 -0.15 -5.01 -25.39
C MET A 1 0.97 -5.74 -24.63
N ASP A 2 1.74 -5.03 -23.81
CA ASP A 2 3.20 -5.22 -23.88
C ASP A 2 3.77 -6.21 -22.84
N ASN A 3 2.88 -6.81 -22.04
CA ASN A 3 3.21 -7.83 -21.04
C ASN A 3 2.36 -9.10 -21.17
N VAL A 4 1.58 -9.27 -22.25
CA VAL A 4 0.58 -10.36 -22.37
C VAL A 4 1.21 -11.75 -22.23
N VAL A 5 2.37 -11.99 -22.85
CA VAL A 5 3.10 -13.27 -22.72
C VAL A 5 3.44 -13.55 -21.25
N THR A 6 4.04 -12.58 -20.56
CA THR A 6 4.42 -12.73 -19.15
C THR A 6 3.23 -12.86 -18.20
N VAL A 7 2.05 -12.33 -18.56
CA VAL A 7 0.81 -12.59 -17.79
C VAL A 7 0.34 -14.04 -17.98
N TYR A 8 0.45 -14.63 -19.17
CA TYR A 8 0.16 -16.05 -19.37
C TYR A 8 1.19 -16.94 -18.66
N GLU A 9 2.50 -16.67 -18.81
CA GLU A 9 3.58 -17.37 -18.08
C GLU A 9 3.29 -17.36 -16.56
N LEU A 10 2.93 -16.20 -15.99
CA LEU A 10 2.59 -16.07 -14.56
C LEU A 10 1.34 -16.86 -14.17
N LEU A 11 0.30 -16.92 -15.02
CA LEU A 11 -0.93 -17.66 -14.70
C LEU A 11 -0.72 -19.18 -14.73
N GLU A 12 0.11 -19.68 -15.64
CA GLU A 12 0.45 -21.11 -15.73
C GLU A 12 1.26 -21.58 -14.51
N GLU A 13 2.29 -20.84 -14.08
CA GLU A 13 3.05 -21.19 -12.86
C GLU A 13 2.28 -20.96 -11.55
N MET A 14 1.30 -20.04 -11.55
CA MET A 14 0.44 -19.83 -10.38
C MET A 14 -0.62 -20.91 -10.19
N LEU A 15 -1.02 -21.65 -11.23
CA LEU A 15 -2.20 -22.54 -11.23
C LEU A 15 -1.94 -23.91 -11.87
N ASP A 16 -1.69 -24.95 -11.07
CA ASP A 16 -1.66 -26.34 -11.53
C ASP A 16 -3.08 -26.93 -11.51
N ASN A 17 -3.58 -27.37 -12.68
CA ASN A 17 -4.93 -27.94 -12.87
C ASN A 17 -6.08 -27.09 -12.25
N GLY A 18 -5.89 -25.77 -12.19
CA GLY A 18 -6.86 -24.83 -11.60
C GLY A 18 -6.72 -24.60 -10.09
N PHE A 19 -5.76 -25.24 -9.42
CA PHE A 19 -5.45 -25.04 -8.00
C PHE A 19 -4.21 -24.15 -7.84
N PRO A 20 -4.20 -23.19 -6.89
CA PRO A 20 -3.02 -22.36 -6.63
C PRO A 20 -1.79 -23.18 -6.20
N LEU A 21 -0.69 -23.04 -6.94
CA LEU A 21 0.59 -23.72 -6.65
C LEU A 21 1.66 -22.73 -6.16
N ALA A 22 2.17 -21.85 -7.04
CA ALA A 22 3.24 -20.91 -6.71
C ALA A 22 2.75 -19.45 -6.73
N THR A 23 2.12 -18.98 -5.65
CA THR A 23 1.62 -17.59 -5.56
C THR A 23 2.66 -16.58 -5.06
N GLU A 24 3.81 -17.04 -4.60
CA GLU A 24 4.84 -16.21 -3.96
C GLU A 24 5.67 -15.42 -4.98
N SER A 25 5.64 -14.09 -4.89
CA SER A 25 6.25 -13.20 -5.89
C SER A 25 7.77 -13.37 -6.03
N ASN A 26 8.46 -13.86 -5.01
CA ASN A 26 9.90 -14.16 -5.07
C ASN A 26 10.19 -15.51 -5.76
N VAL A 27 9.29 -16.50 -5.64
CA VAL A 27 9.36 -17.77 -6.37
C VAL A 27 9.06 -17.53 -7.85
N LEU A 28 7.96 -16.83 -8.16
CA LEU A 28 7.56 -16.49 -9.53
C LEU A 28 8.63 -15.70 -10.30
N LYS A 29 9.39 -14.82 -9.64
CA LYS A 29 10.51 -14.07 -10.27
C LYS A 29 11.78 -14.88 -10.49
N GLU A 30 11.92 -16.05 -9.85
CA GLU A 30 12.99 -17.02 -10.13
C GLU A 30 12.62 -17.94 -11.30
N MET A 31 11.34 -18.36 -11.37
CA MET A 31 10.78 -19.16 -12.46
C MET A 31 10.68 -18.34 -13.75
N ILE A 32 9.96 -17.22 -13.71
CA ILE A 32 9.68 -16.35 -14.85
C ILE A 32 10.51 -15.07 -14.69
N ARG A 33 11.62 -15.01 -15.43
CA ARG A 33 12.61 -13.94 -15.27
C ARG A 33 12.07 -12.64 -15.88
N PRO A 34 12.00 -11.51 -15.14
CA PRO A 34 11.42 -10.27 -15.66
C PRO A 34 12.08 -9.79 -16.97
N PRO A 35 11.30 -9.38 -17.99
CA PRO A 35 11.83 -9.01 -19.30
C PRO A 35 12.64 -7.71 -19.24
N THR A 36 13.97 -7.83 -19.27
CA THR A 36 14.87 -6.69 -19.47
C THR A 36 15.00 -6.38 -20.96
N ILE A 37 15.16 -5.11 -21.32
CA ILE A 37 15.17 -4.62 -22.72
C ILE A 37 16.21 -5.35 -23.60
N LEU A 38 17.36 -5.73 -23.04
CA LEU A 38 18.38 -6.50 -23.77
C LEU A 38 17.97 -7.97 -23.99
N ARG A 39 17.18 -8.57 -23.08
CA ARG A 39 16.69 -9.94 -23.21
C ARG A 39 15.49 -10.06 -24.15
N SER A 40 14.56 -9.11 -24.16
CA SER A 40 13.41 -9.18 -25.09
C SER A 40 13.86 -9.19 -26.55
N VAL A 41 14.90 -8.40 -26.90
CA VAL A 41 15.52 -8.42 -28.23
C VAL A 41 16.20 -9.77 -28.52
N VAL A 42 17.00 -10.30 -27.58
CA VAL A 42 17.67 -11.60 -27.76
C VAL A 42 16.67 -12.74 -27.90
N ASN A 43 15.68 -12.85 -27.02
CA ASN A 43 14.68 -13.91 -27.04
C ASN A 43 13.84 -13.88 -28.34
N THR A 44 13.56 -12.69 -28.88
CA THR A 44 12.91 -12.51 -30.20
C THR A 44 13.77 -13.02 -31.37
N LEU A 45 15.10 -12.98 -31.24
CA LEU A 45 16.05 -13.41 -32.28
C LEU A 45 16.49 -14.88 -32.13
N THR A 46 16.38 -15.46 -30.93
CA THR A 46 16.84 -16.84 -30.66
C THR A 46 15.72 -17.83 -30.31
N GLY A 47 14.47 -17.38 -30.21
CA GLY A 47 13.33 -18.21 -29.79
C GLY A 47 13.39 -18.68 -28.33
N GLY A 48 14.11 -17.95 -27.47
CA GLY A 48 14.30 -18.32 -26.06
C GLY A 48 13.10 -17.97 -25.18
N SER A 49 12.76 -18.86 -24.24
CA SER A 49 11.74 -18.63 -23.20
C SER A 49 12.27 -17.74 -22.06
N ASN A 50 11.36 -17.22 -21.22
CA ASN A 50 11.73 -16.48 -19.99
C ASN A 50 11.83 -17.39 -18.75
N VAL A 51 11.37 -18.64 -18.88
CA VAL A 51 11.38 -19.68 -17.84
C VAL A 51 12.82 -20.09 -17.50
N GLY A 52 13.11 -20.27 -16.22
CA GLY A 52 14.44 -20.67 -15.74
C GLY A 52 14.60 -22.18 -15.58
N ASP A 53 15.68 -22.75 -16.12
CA ASP A 53 16.04 -24.18 -16.08
C ASP A 53 16.37 -24.74 -14.68
N THR A 54 16.15 -23.95 -13.62
CA THR A 54 16.58 -24.21 -12.25
C THR A 54 15.43 -23.93 -11.28
N LEU A 55 14.97 -24.96 -10.57
CA LEU A 55 13.91 -24.84 -9.56
C LEU A 55 14.24 -23.75 -8.52
N PRO A 56 13.30 -22.83 -8.18
CA PRO A 56 13.53 -21.79 -7.19
C PRO A 56 13.87 -22.33 -5.81
N THR A 57 14.79 -21.65 -5.12
CA THR A 57 15.14 -22.02 -3.74
C THR A 57 13.99 -21.83 -2.75
N GLY A 58 12.98 -21.03 -3.11
CA GLY A 58 11.76 -20.83 -2.31
C GLY A 58 10.68 -21.90 -2.49
N GLN A 59 10.67 -22.68 -3.59
CA GLN A 59 9.55 -23.57 -3.93
C GLN A 59 9.45 -24.80 -3.00
N LEU A 60 10.59 -25.30 -2.50
CA LEU A 60 10.67 -26.41 -1.53
C LEU A 60 10.97 -25.91 -0.11
N SER A 61 10.74 -24.63 0.16
CA SER A 61 11.08 -23.97 1.41
C SER A 61 9.84 -23.75 2.29
N ASN A 62 9.93 -24.10 3.58
CA ASN A 62 8.98 -23.67 4.62
C ASN A 62 8.96 -22.13 4.83
N ILE A 63 9.79 -21.43 4.05
CA ILE A 63 10.25 -20.05 4.15
C ILE A 63 10.20 -19.50 2.68
N PRO A 64 9.02 -19.45 2.02
CA PRO A 64 8.93 -19.27 0.56
C PRO A 64 8.93 -17.80 0.12
N TRP A 65 8.37 -16.90 0.93
CA TRP A 65 8.34 -15.45 0.73
C TRP A 65 9.70 -14.71 0.74
N ARG A 66 10.83 -15.41 0.94
CA ARG A 66 12.19 -14.87 1.09
C ARG A 66 13.19 -15.81 0.42
N ARG A 67 13.88 -15.31 -0.60
CA ARG A 67 14.98 -16.03 -1.28
C ARG A 67 16.13 -16.35 -0.32
N ALA A 68 16.73 -17.54 -0.47
CA ALA A 68 17.91 -17.96 0.28
C ALA A 68 19.17 -17.16 -0.12
N GLY A 69 20.14 -17.04 0.79
CA GLY A 69 21.47 -16.49 0.49
C GLY A 69 21.54 -15.01 0.07
N VAL A 70 20.45 -14.24 0.23
CA VAL A 70 20.39 -12.80 -0.07
C VAL A 70 21.40 -12.02 0.79
N LYS A 71 22.16 -11.12 0.16
CA LYS A 71 23.16 -10.25 0.78
C LYS A 71 23.01 -8.83 0.25
N TYR A 72 23.24 -7.85 1.13
CA TYR A 72 23.28 -6.43 0.78
C TYR A 72 24.56 -5.79 1.34
N THR A 73 25.06 -4.75 0.67
CA THR A 73 26.20 -3.94 1.14
C THR A 73 25.81 -3.17 2.41
N ASN A 74 24.69 -2.46 2.34
CA ASN A 74 24.06 -1.80 3.48
C ASN A 74 22.88 -2.67 3.93
N ASN A 75 22.81 -2.99 5.22
CA ASN A 75 21.75 -3.83 5.78
C ASN A 75 20.90 -2.95 6.70
N GLU A 76 19.65 -2.73 6.32
CA GLU A 76 18.76 -1.76 6.94
C GLU A 76 17.37 -2.35 7.11
N ALA A 77 16.74 -2.12 8.26
CA ALA A 77 15.37 -2.53 8.55
C ALA A 77 14.53 -1.30 8.91
N TYR A 78 13.41 -1.12 8.24
CA TYR A 78 12.48 -0.02 8.47
C TYR A 78 11.12 -0.56 8.90
N PHE A 79 10.49 0.09 9.88
CA PHE A 79 9.14 -0.22 10.33
C PHE A 79 8.25 1.02 10.24
N ASP A 80 7.25 0.97 9.36
CA ASP A 80 6.23 2.01 9.18
C ASP A 80 5.02 1.67 10.06
N VAL A 81 4.85 2.38 11.17
CA VAL A 81 3.63 2.35 11.99
C VAL A 81 2.59 3.25 11.33
N ILE A 82 1.59 2.64 10.68
CA ILE A 82 0.50 3.35 10.02
C ILE A 82 -0.78 3.18 10.84
N GLU A 83 -1.34 4.28 11.32
CA GLU A 83 -2.62 4.33 12.02
C GLU A 83 -3.70 4.97 11.13
N GLU A 84 -4.93 4.48 11.27
CA GLU A 84 -6.10 4.94 10.50
C GLU A 84 -7.24 5.24 11.47
N ILE A 85 -7.86 6.41 11.33
CA ILE A 85 -8.95 6.86 12.21
C ILE A 85 -10.29 6.71 11.49
N ASP A 86 -11.01 5.62 11.77
CA ASP A 86 -12.33 5.35 11.24
C ASP A 86 -13.47 5.86 12.14
N GLY A 87 -14.57 6.24 11.49
CA GLY A 87 -15.87 6.55 12.10
C GLY A 87 -17.01 5.96 11.26
N ASN A 88 -18.17 5.75 11.87
CA ASN A 88 -19.33 5.14 11.21
C ASN A 88 -20.40 6.19 10.87
N TYR A 89 -20.83 6.27 9.60
CA TYR A 89 -21.97 7.09 9.19
C TYR A 89 -22.62 6.59 7.88
N THR A 90 -23.83 7.08 7.61
CA THR A 90 -24.56 6.98 6.35
C THR A 90 -25.36 8.26 6.09
N TYR A 91 -25.41 8.74 4.83
CA TYR A 91 -26.47 9.58 4.23
C TYR A 91 -26.28 9.68 2.71
N ASP A 92 -27.34 9.97 1.95
CA ASP A 92 -27.40 10.01 0.46
C ASP A 92 -28.58 10.95 0.03
N LEU A 93 -28.92 11.30 -1.22
CA LEU A 93 -28.51 10.89 -2.57
C LEU A 93 -28.36 12.13 -3.49
N ALA A 94 -27.96 13.28 -2.93
CA ALA A 94 -27.84 14.56 -3.64
C ALA A 94 -26.61 15.33 -3.11
N THR A 95 -25.42 14.78 -3.35
CA THR A 95 -24.25 14.90 -2.46
C THR A 95 -23.72 16.32 -2.16
N LYS A 96 -23.95 17.32 -3.04
CA LYS A 96 -23.68 18.78 -2.80
C LYS A 96 -22.40 19.08 -1.98
N VAL A 97 -21.30 18.43 -2.34
CA VAL A 97 -20.07 18.41 -1.53
C VAL A 97 -19.33 19.74 -1.56
N LEU A 98 -18.93 20.25 -0.40
CA LEU A 98 -17.90 21.28 -0.25
C LEU A 98 -16.58 20.61 0.14
N VAL A 99 -15.54 20.79 -0.67
CA VAL A 99 -14.17 20.34 -0.36
C VAL A 99 -13.35 21.53 0.11
N TRP A 100 -12.65 21.38 1.23
CA TRP A 100 -11.74 22.40 1.77
C TRP A 100 -10.36 21.79 2.00
N ASP A 101 -9.40 22.16 1.14
CA ASP A 101 -7.99 21.83 1.39
C ASP A 101 -7.40 22.85 2.39
N ILE A 102 -6.77 22.30 3.43
CA ILE A 102 -6.13 23.01 4.53
C ILE A 102 -4.59 23.00 4.37
N GLY A 103 -4.04 22.09 3.58
CA GLY A 103 -2.61 21.85 3.45
C GLY A 103 -1.94 21.49 4.79
N LYS A 104 -0.76 22.06 5.04
CA LYS A 104 0.02 21.80 6.26
C LYS A 104 -0.46 22.68 7.42
N LEU A 105 -1.06 22.06 8.45
CA LEU A 105 -1.47 22.71 9.69
C LEU A 105 -0.31 23.46 10.37
N ASN A 106 -0.62 24.66 10.90
CA ASN A 106 0.28 25.49 11.70
C ASN A 106 -0.30 25.63 13.12
N PRO A 107 0.37 25.14 14.18
CA PRO A 107 -0.14 25.19 15.55
C PRO A 107 -0.46 26.61 16.06
N GLN A 108 0.27 27.63 15.59
CA GLN A 108 0.07 29.03 15.98
C GLN A 108 -1.09 29.70 15.24
N LYS A 109 -1.65 29.08 14.20
CA LYS A 109 -2.81 29.59 13.45
C LYS A 109 -3.70 28.43 13.02
N LEU A 110 -4.62 28.04 13.90
CA LEU A 110 -5.65 27.06 13.59
C LEU A 110 -6.48 27.52 12.37
N PRO A 111 -6.73 26.63 11.39
CA PRO A 111 -7.55 26.95 10.25
C PRO A 111 -9.01 27.16 10.68
N ASN A 112 -9.73 28.06 10.02
CA ASN A 112 -11.17 28.19 10.21
C ASN A 112 -11.87 28.38 8.87
N LEU A 113 -13.09 27.85 8.78
CA LEU A 113 -13.99 27.99 7.65
C LEU A 113 -15.27 28.66 8.17
N ARG A 114 -15.75 29.67 7.45
CA ARG A 114 -17.01 30.37 7.71
C ARG A 114 -17.69 30.63 6.38
N GLY A 115 -19.00 30.41 6.31
CA GLY A 115 -19.80 30.61 5.11
C GLY A 115 -21.29 30.61 5.44
N SER A 116 -22.11 31.07 4.49
CA SER A 116 -23.56 31.13 4.58
C SER A 116 -24.19 30.26 3.50
N LEU A 117 -24.97 29.25 3.89
CA LEU A 117 -25.74 28.43 2.97
C LEU A 117 -27.14 29.01 2.79
N SER A 118 -27.42 29.54 1.59
CA SER A 118 -28.77 30.02 1.22
C SER A 118 -29.56 28.90 0.55
N LEU A 119 -30.79 28.68 1.00
CA LEU A 119 -31.75 27.76 0.37
C LEU A 119 -32.53 28.47 -0.74
N GLN A 120 -33.02 27.71 -1.71
CA GLN A 120 -33.92 28.24 -2.74
C GLN A 120 -35.28 28.61 -2.11
N ALA A 121 -35.88 29.73 -2.55
CA ALA A 121 -37.16 30.18 -2.02
C ALA A 121 -38.25 29.11 -2.20
N GLY A 122 -38.94 28.77 -1.10
CA GLY A 122 -39.93 27.70 -1.05
C GLY A 122 -39.40 26.27 -0.83
N ALA A 123 -38.07 26.07 -0.74
CA ALA A 123 -37.51 24.78 -0.34
C ALA A 123 -37.84 24.47 1.13
N PRO A 124 -38.09 23.19 1.49
CA PRO A 124 -38.26 22.80 2.89
C PRO A 124 -36.97 23.03 3.69
N LYS A 125 -37.12 23.27 4.99
CA LYS A 125 -35.97 23.28 5.91
C LYS A 125 -35.30 21.89 5.89
N PRO A 126 -33.96 21.80 5.77
CA PRO A 126 -33.24 20.54 5.99
C PRO A 126 -33.60 19.93 7.35
N GLU A 127 -33.89 18.64 7.35
CA GLU A 127 -34.27 17.89 8.54
C GLU A 127 -33.04 17.62 9.43
N ASP A 128 -31.91 17.29 8.80
CA ASP A 128 -30.58 17.11 9.42
C ASP A 128 -29.58 18.22 8.99
N ASN A 129 -28.57 18.43 9.84
CA ASN A 129 -27.40 19.25 9.51
C ASN A 129 -26.43 18.51 8.56
N PRO A 130 -25.69 19.23 7.70
CA PRO A 130 -24.72 18.61 6.79
C PRO A 130 -23.57 17.96 7.57
N SER A 131 -23.08 16.84 7.09
CA SER A 131 -22.01 16.08 7.73
C SER A 131 -20.64 16.36 7.10
N LEU A 132 -19.62 16.58 7.93
CA LEU A 132 -18.28 16.98 7.51
C LEU A 132 -17.34 15.78 7.52
N ASN A 133 -16.92 15.33 6.34
CA ASN A 133 -15.88 14.32 6.21
C ASN A 133 -14.49 14.99 6.23
N ILE A 134 -13.51 14.36 6.88
CA ILE A 134 -12.17 14.92 7.05
C ILE A 134 -11.13 13.90 6.57
N ASP A 135 -10.38 14.25 5.53
CA ASP A 135 -9.09 13.61 5.25
C ASP A 135 -7.98 14.34 6.03
N LEU A 136 -7.01 13.59 6.54
CA LEU A 136 -5.88 14.10 7.30
C LEU A 136 -4.67 13.18 7.19
N LYS A 137 -3.46 13.74 7.27
CA LYS A 137 -2.21 12.98 7.22
C LYS A 137 -1.14 13.60 8.12
N ILE A 138 -0.85 12.95 9.24
CA ILE A 138 0.09 13.43 10.27
C ILE A 138 1.32 12.52 10.28
N GLN A 139 2.46 13.09 9.92
CA GLN A 139 3.75 12.38 9.94
C GLN A 139 4.39 12.42 11.34
N GLN A 140 5.17 11.39 11.65
CA GLN A 140 5.92 11.24 12.91
C GLN A 140 5.05 11.15 14.18
N VAL A 141 3.75 10.85 14.03
CA VAL A 141 2.80 10.68 15.13
C VAL A 141 2.00 9.38 14.96
N ALA A 142 1.86 8.65 16.06
CA ALA A 142 0.79 7.67 16.31
C ALA A 142 -0.14 8.29 17.35
N ILE A 143 -1.43 8.44 17.01
CA ILE A 143 -2.44 9.05 17.87
C ILE A 143 -2.88 8.11 19.00
N SER A 144 -2.74 6.79 18.83
CA SER A 144 -2.92 5.83 19.94
C SER A 144 -1.89 5.97 21.07
N GLY A 145 -0.78 6.68 20.81
CA GLY A 145 0.40 6.72 21.69
C GLY A 145 1.34 5.51 21.57
N LEU A 146 1.05 4.57 20.66
CA LEU A 146 1.89 3.41 20.37
C LEU A 146 3.34 3.82 20.03
N LYS A 147 4.31 3.13 20.66
CA LYS A 147 5.75 3.32 20.42
C LYS A 147 6.43 1.96 20.28
N VAL A 148 7.20 1.79 19.21
CA VAL A 148 8.07 0.64 19.02
C VAL A 148 9.20 0.70 20.06
N SER A 149 9.15 -0.18 21.05
CA SER A 149 10.12 -0.19 22.16
C SER A 149 11.49 -0.74 21.72
N ARG A 150 11.51 -1.88 21.00
CA ARG A 150 12.72 -2.52 20.49
C ARG A 150 12.42 -3.36 19.26
N LEU A 151 13.38 -3.44 18.34
CA LEU A 151 13.41 -4.39 17.24
C LEU A 151 14.70 -5.21 17.36
N ASP A 152 14.56 -6.51 17.57
CA ASP A 152 15.66 -7.47 17.63
C ASP A 152 15.71 -8.30 16.35
N MET A 153 16.90 -8.76 15.97
CA MET A 153 17.11 -9.57 14.77
C MET A 153 18.06 -10.72 15.10
N TYR A 154 17.73 -11.91 14.61
CA TYR A 154 18.42 -13.16 14.91
C TYR A 154 18.77 -13.91 13.61
N GLY A 155 19.63 -14.93 13.70
CA GLY A 155 20.05 -15.77 12.57
C GLY A 155 21.14 -15.14 11.66
N GLU A 156 21.36 -13.83 11.75
CA GLU A 156 22.30 -13.07 10.93
C GLU A 156 23.41 -12.45 11.80
N LYS A 157 24.64 -12.35 11.28
CA LYS A 157 25.81 -11.84 12.05
C LYS A 157 26.03 -10.33 11.99
N TYR A 158 25.38 -9.63 11.06
CA TYR A 158 25.53 -8.18 10.89
C TYR A 158 24.63 -7.40 11.86
N LYS A 159 25.01 -6.16 12.18
CA LYS A 159 24.20 -5.21 12.94
C LYS A 159 23.57 -4.23 11.95
N PRO A 160 22.28 -4.36 11.59
CA PRO A 160 21.65 -3.49 10.61
C PRO A 160 21.33 -2.11 11.20
N PHE A 161 21.18 -1.11 10.33
CA PHE A 161 20.44 0.10 10.70
C PHE A 161 18.97 -0.25 10.99
N LYS A 162 18.35 0.41 11.96
CA LYS A 162 16.96 0.15 12.38
C LYS A 162 16.19 1.47 12.47
N GLY A 163 15.35 1.74 11.48
CA GLY A 163 14.48 2.92 11.42
C GLY A 163 13.05 2.60 11.83
N VAL A 164 12.39 3.56 12.49
CA VAL A 164 10.94 3.54 12.70
C VAL A 164 10.34 4.86 12.23
N LYS A 165 9.19 4.79 11.58
CA LYS A 165 8.45 5.94 11.08
C LYS A 165 6.99 5.77 11.47
N TYR A 166 6.39 6.84 11.97
CA TYR A 166 4.99 6.88 12.38
C TYR A 166 4.19 7.73 11.39
N LEU A 167 2.98 7.31 11.08
CA LEU A 167 2.06 7.98 10.17
C LEU A 167 0.62 7.73 10.66
N THR A 168 -0.09 8.78 11.04
CA THR A 168 -1.55 8.69 11.22
C THR A 168 -2.25 9.27 10.00
N LYS A 169 -3.28 8.60 9.49
CA LYS A 169 -4.17 9.09 8.42
C LYS A 169 -5.64 9.02 8.83
N ALA A 170 -6.49 9.77 8.15
CA ALA A 170 -7.93 9.51 8.18
C ALA A 170 -8.24 8.13 7.59
N GLY A 171 -9.21 7.44 8.20
CA GLY A 171 -10.08 6.50 7.51
C GLY A 171 -11.39 7.22 7.19
N LYS A 172 -12.53 6.64 7.55
CA LYS A 172 -13.86 7.24 7.44
C LYS A 172 -14.16 8.28 8.54
N PHE A 173 -13.30 9.29 8.71
CA PHE A 173 -13.50 10.29 9.76
C PHE A 173 -14.60 11.30 9.40
N GLN A 174 -15.62 11.40 10.26
CA GLN A 174 -16.73 12.35 10.09
C GLN A 174 -17.04 13.10 11.40
N VAL A 175 -17.38 14.39 11.25
CA VAL A 175 -18.01 15.23 12.29
C VAL A 175 -19.44 15.55 11.89
N ARG A 176 -20.36 15.50 12.86
CA ARG A 176 -21.72 16.05 12.76
C ARG A 176 -21.81 17.33 13.60
N THR A 177 -22.57 18.31 13.12
CA THR A 177 -22.79 19.62 13.75
C THR A 177 -24.25 19.82 14.12
#